data_AF-A0A953HJT7-F1
#
_entry.id   AF-A0A953HJT7-F1
#
_cell.length_a   1.000
_cell.length_b   1.000
_cell.length_c   1.000
_cell.angle_alpha   90.00
_cell.angle_beta   90.00
_cell.angle_gamma   90.00
#
_symmetry.space_group_name_H-M   'P 1'
#
loop_
_entity.id
_entity.type
_entity.pdbx_description
1 polymer ?
#
loop_
_entity_poly.entity_id
_entity_poly.type
_entity_poly.pdbx_seq_one_letter_code
_entity_poly.pdbx_strand_id
1 'polypeptide(L)'
;MKENKKVYQHIEDDLHKWPIYEISKNRSSFIERLVNHTYRKLHHKYNNDFEDVLEKTIYQERIRIKRKPWRVDPPNEEAFWNRMKVRLGKAKRFKSKKKLREFERRSVYRIIQRYSDEIVGSFVPKTFLFARKFLTGLFNILLGENLLKKFWKIWGRKDHLHNALKVYGDIDKVRSLARKGTVILLPTHFSNLDSILIGYVLDTKVGIPAFSYGAGLNLYNFGPAAYFMNRLGAYRVDRRKKNPIYLETLKAMSTLSIKSGVNNLFFPGGTRSRSGKSEEQFKLGLMNTIIEAQRDICLEGKEQNIYIIPLILDYHFVLEAKSLIRQHLTIEGKQKYTSIKDLGKSKRKIFKFLWEFYSKSSEIVCSFGEPMDFIGNSIDDEGRSIDRHGKVITISDYFSTHDKIGADVQRESEYTKILAEKVIERFKRDNVILSSHMIAYLAFEIFHQYFPSIDVYGLLRMPLSDFYIPKHYFLDKMDDFKRLLMGMEDDGALRLSSIFECSSDVILEDGIEKIGLYHSRTPLRMTSDDFLVSDDLELLYYYHNRISMYQFKNIFTTKDQRLLQNILQEEE
;
A
#
# COMPACT_ATOMS: atom_id res chain seq x y z
N MET A 1 18.77 -11.90 1.57
CA MET A 1 18.16 -12.79 2.59
C MET A 1 17.25 -13.78 1.89
N LYS A 2 17.34 -15.08 2.20
CA LYS A 2 16.54 -16.15 1.59
C LYS A 2 15.08 -16.14 2.10
N GLU A 3 14.20 -16.84 1.38
CA GLU A 3 12.79 -17.03 1.76
C GLU A 3 12.65 -17.59 3.19
N ASN A 4 11.78 -17.00 4.00
CA ASN A 4 11.43 -17.49 5.31
C ASN A 4 10.28 -18.49 5.23
N LYS A 5 10.61 -19.77 5.46
CA LYS A 5 9.65 -20.89 5.47
C LYS A 5 9.01 -21.13 6.84
N LYS A 6 9.45 -20.43 7.89
CA LYS A 6 8.96 -20.61 9.27
C LYS A 6 7.57 -20.02 9.43
N VAL A 7 6.76 -20.72 10.21
CA VAL A 7 5.42 -20.29 10.61
C VAL A 7 5.47 -19.99 12.10
N TYR A 8 5.14 -18.76 12.47
CA TYR A 8 5.30 -18.32 13.84
C TYR A 8 3.98 -18.34 14.59
N GLN A 9 4.01 -18.79 15.85
CA GLN A 9 2.93 -18.58 16.80
C GLN A 9 2.83 -17.09 17.16
N HIS A 10 1.67 -16.62 17.61
CA HIS A 10 1.53 -15.21 17.98
C HIS A 10 2.48 -14.85 19.13
N ILE A 11 3.07 -13.65 19.07
CA ILE A 11 3.85 -13.12 20.19
C ILE A 11 2.98 -12.84 21.42
N GLU A 12 1.68 -12.64 21.20
CA GLU A 12 0.62 -12.52 22.20
C GLU A 12 -0.64 -13.17 21.63
N ASP A 13 -1.02 -14.34 22.15
CA ASP A 13 -2.16 -15.13 21.69
C ASP A 13 -3.50 -14.52 22.12
N ASP A 14 -3.54 -13.80 23.25
CA ASP A 14 -4.76 -13.20 23.76
C ASP A 14 -5.07 -11.89 23.05
N LEU A 15 -6.05 -11.95 22.14
CA LEU A 15 -6.61 -10.81 21.41
C LEU A 15 -7.09 -9.68 22.33
N HIS A 16 -7.43 -9.98 23.58
CA HIS A 16 -7.85 -8.97 24.56
C HIS A 16 -6.69 -8.19 25.17
N LYS A 17 -5.45 -8.64 25.00
CA LYS A 17 -4.25 -7.90 25.40
C LYS A 17 -3.68 -7.05 24.27
N TRP A 18 -4.21 -7.17 23.06
CA TRP A 18 -3.73 -6.40 21.93
C TRP A 18 -4.05 -4.91 22.11
N PRO A 19 -3.09 -3.99 21.86
CA PRO A 19 -3.31 -2.56 22.03
C PRO A 19 -4.55 -2.02 21.28
N ILE A 20 -4.83 -2.57 20.10
CA ILE A 20 -6.00 -2.20 19.28
C ILE A 20 -7.34 -2.54 19.93
N TYR A 21 -7.38 -3.62 20.73
CA TYR A 21 -8.54 -3.97 21.52
C TYR A 21 -8.73 -2.99 22.68
N GLU A 22 -7.66 -2.58 23.36
CA GLU A 22 -7.74 -1.63 24.46
C GLU A 22 -8.28 -0.26 24.03
N ILE A 23 -7.90 0.25 22.85
CA ILE A 23 -8.53 1.45 22.26
C ILE A 23 -10.02 1.22 22.02
N SER A 24 -10.39 0.04 21.52
CA SER A 24 -11.78 -0.28 21.17
C SER A 24 -12.67 -0.46 22.41
N LYS A 25 -12.13 -1.07 23.46
CA LYS A 25 -12.78 -1.23 24.77
C LYS A 25 -13.00 0.13 25.44
N ASN A 26 -11.99 1.01 25.37
CA ASN A 26 -12.03 2.35 25.96
C ASN A 26 -12.37 3.44 24.93
N ARG A 27 -13.19 3.12 23.93
CA ARG A 27 -13.45 3.99 22.77
C ARG A 27 -13.91 5.39 23.14
N SER A 28 -14.82 5.53 24.11
CA SER A 28 -15.34 6.83 24.54
C SER A 28 -14.23 7.71 25.13
N SER A 29 -13.38 7.13 25.98
CA SER A 29 -12.22 7.85 26.56
C SER A 29 -11.19 8.20 25.48
N PHE A 30 -10.95 7.31 24.51
CA PHE A 30 -10.07 7.61 23.39
C PHE A 30 -10.61 8.78 22.53
N ILE A 31 -11.91 8.80 22.24
CA ILE A 31 -12.55 9.89 21.49
C ILE A 31 -12.45 11.21 22.24
N GLU A 32 -12.65 11.22 23.55
CA GLU A 32 -12.49 12.43 24.35
C GLU A 32 -11.04 12.97 24.28
N ARG A 33 -10.04 12.09 24.43
CA ARG A 33 -8.63 12.45 24.25
C ARG A 33 -8.35 12.98 22.84
N LEU A 34 -8.91 12.35 21.81
CA LEU A 34 -8.80 12.76 20.42
C LEU A 34 -9.38 14.16 20.20
N VAL A 35 -10.58 14.43 20.72
CA VAL A 35 -11.25 15.72 20.60
C VAL A 35 -10.44 16.82 21.27
N ASN A 36 -9.97 16.57 22.49
CA ASN A 36 -9.16 17.52 23.25
C ASN A 36 -7.80 17.78 22.57
N HIS A 37 -7.13 16.74 22.11
CA HIS A 37 -5.85 16.85 21.41
C HIS A 37 -5.99 17.64 20.09
N THR A 38 -6.99 17.30 19.28
CA THR A 38 -7.28 18.00 18.02
C THR A 38 -7.62 19.47 18.27
N TYR A 39 -8.46 19.75 19.27
CA TYR A 39 -8.82 21.12 19.61
C TYR A 39 -7.61 21.94 20.02
N ARG A 40 -6.70 21.40 20.86
CA ARG A 40 -5.46 22.09 21.25
C ARG A 40 -4.59 22.44 20.05
N LYS A 41 -4.41 21.51 19.09
CA LYS A 41 -3.67 21.77 17.86
C LYS A 41 -4.30 22.87 17.00
N LEU A 42 -5.61 22.80 16.78
CA LEU A 42 -6.35 23.84 16.05
C LEU A 42 -6.30 25.19 16.77
N HIS A 43 -6.43 25.20 18.10
CA HIS A 43 -6.36 26.42 18.91
C HIS A 43 -5.01 27.11 18.78
N HIS A 44 -3.90 26.36 18.84
CA HIS A 44 -2.57 26.90 18.64
C HIS A 44 -2.37 27.41 17.21
N LYS A 45 -2.80 26.63 16.21
CA LYS A 45 -2.63 26.97 14.79
C LYS A 45 -3.39 28.22 14.35
N TYR A 46 -4.57 28.46 14.93
CA TYR A 46 -5.46 29.54 14.52
C TYR A 46 -5.57 30.67 15.56
N ASN A 47 -4.73 30.67 16.60
CA ASN A 47 -4.71 31.69 17.65
C ASN A 47 -6.10 31.99 18.25
N ASN A 48 -6.89 30.92 18.45
CA ASN A 48 -8.28 30.99 18.95
C ASN A 48 -9.25 31.81 18.07
N ASP A 49 -8.95 31.97 16.78
CA ASP A 49 -9.82 32.57 15.77
C ASP A 49 -10.26 31.52 14.74
N PHE A 50 -11.51 31.08 14.83
CA PHE A 50 -12.01 29.98 14.01
C PHE A 50 -13.02 30.41 12.95
N GLU A 51 -13.27 31.71 12.77
CA GLU A 51 -14.32 32.20 11.88
C GLU A 51 -14.14 31.66 10.45
N ASP A 52 -12.99 31.93 9.83
CA ASP A 52 -12.65 31.48 8.49
C ASP A 52 -12.60 29.96 8.37
N VAL A 53 -12.10 29.30 9.42
CA VAL A 53 -11.96 27.83 9.48
C VAL A 53 -13.34 27.16 9.47
N LEU A 54 -14.27 27.70 10.25
CA LEU A 54 -15.65 27.22 10.34
C LEU A 54 -16.40 27.49 9.04
N GLU A 55 -16.27 28.67 8.46
CA GLU A 55 -16.88 28.99 7.16
C GLU A 55 -16.41 28.05 6.06
N LYS A 56 -15.09 27.92 5.91
CA LYS A 56 -14.47 27.04 4.92
C LYS A 56 -14.93 25.61 5.11
N THR A 57 -14.94 25.13 6.36
CA THR A 57 -15.38 23.77 6.69
C THR A 57 -16.85 23.54 6.32
N ILE A 58 -17.76 24.42 6.75
CA ILE A 58 -19.19 24.32 6.45
C ILE A 58 -19.44 24.39 4.95
N TYR A 59 -18.77 25.31 4.24
CA TYR A 59 -18.90 25.46 2.79
C TYR A 59 -18.45 24.19 2.05
N GLN A 60 -17.25 23.68 2.36
CA GLN A 60 -16.70 22.49 1.72
C GLN A 60 -17.57 21.24 1.96
N GLU A 61 -18.09 21.06 3.17
CA GLU A 61 -18.96 19.92 3.49
C GLU A 61 -20.30 20.01 2.76
N ARG A 62 -20.91 21.19 2.70
CA ARG A 62 -22.15 21.38 1.94
C ARG A 62 -21.97 21.11 0.44
N ILE A 63 -20.83 21.52 -0.15
CA ILE A 63 -20.52 21.20 -1.54
C ILE A 63 -20.29 19.70 -1.72
N ARG A 64 -19.57 19.05 -0.80
CA ARG A 64 -19.30 17.62 -0.85
C ARG A 64 -20.60 16.81 -0.88
N ILE A 65 -21.53 17.11 0.02
CA ILE A 65 -22.82 16.42 0.13
C ILE A 65 -23.63 16.58 -1.16
N LYS A 66 -23.67 17.78 -1.73
CA LYS A 66 -24.43 18.04 -2.97
C LYS A 66 -23.79 17.40 -4.20
N ARG A 67 -22.47 17.47 -4.35
CA ARG A 67 -21.78 17.06 -5.59
C ARG A 67 -21.36 15.59 -5.60
N LYS A 68 -21.11 14.98 -4.44
CA LYS A 68 -20.54 13.63 -4.32
C LYS A 68 -21.14 12.86 -3.13
N PRO A 69 -22.47 12.69 -3.02
CA PRO A 69 -23.07 11.93 -1.91
C PRO A 69 -22.71 10.45 -2.00
N TRP A 70 -22.42 9.82 -0.86
CA TRP A 70 -22.24 8.37 -0.75
C TRP A 70 -23.30 7.77 0.18
N ARG A 71 -23.69 6.52 -0.09
CA ARG A 71 -24.70 5.80 0.71
C ARG A 71 -24.31 5.64 2.19
N VAL A 72 -23.00 5.62 2.45
CA VAL A 72 -22.41 5.49 3.78
C VAL A 72 -22.28 6.82 4.53
N ASP A 73 -22.63 7.94 3.89
CA ASP A 73 -22.67 9.23 4.57
C ASP A 73 -23.75 9.22 5.68
N PRO A 74 -23.51 9.87 6.83
CA PRO A 74 -24.50 9.89 7.90
C PRO A 74 -25.84 10.48 7.42
N PRO A 75 -27.00 9.87 7.73
CA PRO A 75 -28.29 10.32 7.21
C PRO A 75 -28.66 11.75 7.66
N ASN A 76 -28.12 12.20 8.78
CA ASN A 76 -28.36 13.55 9.33
C ASN A 76 -27.35 14.60 8.86
N GLU A 77 -26.50 14.29 7.87
CA GLU A 77 -25.36 15.13 7.52
C GLU A 77 -25.78 16.47 6.90
N GLU A 78 -26.70 16.47 5.94
CA GLU A 78 -27.21 17.72 5.35
C GLU A 78 -27.88 18.61 6.42
N ALA A 79 -28.73 18.02 7.26
CA ALA A 79 -29.40 18.73 8.35
C ALA A 79 -28.41 19.30 9.39
N PHE A 80 -27.32 18.59 9.67
CA PHE A 80 -26.26 19.09 10.56
C PHE A 80 -25.57 20.33 9.98
N TRP A 81 -25.09 20.26 8.73
CA TRP A 81 -24.33 21.35 8.12
C TRP A 81 -25.18 22.57 7.79
N ASN A 82 -26.44 22.37 7.41
CA ASN A 82 -27.39 23.48 7.24
C ASN A 82 -27.66 24.20 8.57
N ARG A 83 -27.83 23.46 9.68
CA ARG A 83 -27.95 24.07 11.02
C ARG A 83 -26.69 24.81 11.44
N MET A 84 -25.50 24.27 11.16
CA MET A 84 -24.23 24.95 11.45
C MET A 84 -24.10 26.26 10.67
N LYS A 85 -24.46 26.28 9.38
CA LYS A 85 -24.48 27.50 8.55
C LYS A 85 -25.38 28.58 9.16
N VAL A 86 -26.62 28.23 9.49
CA VAL A 86 -27.60 29.19 10.07
C VAL A 86 -27.09 29.73 11.40
N ARG A 87 -26.56 28.86 12.26
CA ARG A 87 -26.02 29.26 13.57
C ARG A 87 -24.81 30.19 13.45
N LEU A 88 -23.88 29.90 12.53
CA LEU A 88 -22.72 30.74 12.28
C LEU A 88 -23.14 32.13 11.75
N GLY A 89 -24.10 32.17 10.82
CA GLY A 89 -24.65 33.44 10.31
C GLY A 89 -25.32 34.30 11.39
N LYS A 90 -25.98 33.67 12.39
CA LYS A 90 -26.51 34.38 13.56
C LYS A 90 -25.39 34.84 14.50
N ALA A 91 -24.38 34.01 14.73
CA ALA A 91 -23.27 34.31 15.63
C ALA A 91 -22.42 35.49 15.16
N LYS A 92 -22.24 35.67 13.84
CA LYS A 92 -21.58 36.85 13.25
C LYS A 92 -22.22 38.19 13.63
N ARG A 93 -23.50 38.19 14.03
CA ARG A 93 -24.22 39.39 14.48
C ARG A 93 -24.03 39.69 15.97
N PHE A 94 -23.25 38.88 16.68
CA PHE A 94 -22.97 39.13 18.10
C PHE A 94 -22.11 40.37 18.25
N LYS A 95 -22.62 41.36 18.99
CA LYS A 95 -21.87 42.57 19.34
C LYS A 95 -20.66 42.29 20.26
N SER A 96 -20.69 41.18 21.00
CA SER A 96 -19.63 40.79 21.94
C SER A 96 -18.67 39.78 21.32
N LYS A 97 -17.40 40.16 21.17
CA LYS A 97 -16.32 39.27 20.72
C LYS A 97 -16.18 38.03 21.61
N LYS A 98 -16.37 38.16 22.93
CA LYS A 98 -16.34 37.04 23.88
C LYS A 98 -17.42 35.99 23.56
N LYS A 99 -18.66 36.43 23.30
CA LYS A 99 -19.76 35.52 22.92
C LYS A 99 -19.51 34.84 21.57
N LEU A 100 -18.90 35.55 20.62
CA LEU A 100 -18.50 34.97 19.33
C LEU A 100 -17.44 33.88 19.53
N ARG A 101 -16.36 34.16 20.25
CA ARG A 101 -15.29 33.17 20.54
C ARG A 101 -15.81 31.94 21.27
N GLU A 102 -16.73 32.11 22.21
CA GLU A 102 -17.34 30.97 22.92
C GLU A 102 -18.19 30.10 21.97
N PHE A 103 -18.96 30.72 21.08
CA PHE A 103 -19.71 30.01 20.05
C PHE A 103 -18.80 29.24 19.08
N GLU A 104 -17.72 29.88 18.62
CA GLU A 104 -16.71 29.28 17.74
C GLU A 104 -16.09 28.05 18.39
N ARG A 105 -15.60 28.19 19.64
CA ARG A 105 -15.06 27.08 20.43
C ARG A 105 -16.04 25.91 20.48
N ARG A 106 -17.29 26.14 20.91
CA ARG A 106 -18.30 25.08 21.01
C ARG A 106 -18.61 24.44 19.64
N SER A 107 -18.56 25.22 18.58
CA SER A 107 -18.79 24.76 17.20
C SER A 107 -17.67 23.86 16.71
N VAL A 108 -16.41 24.26 16.94
CA VAL A 108 -15.22 23.46 16.61
C VAL A 108 -15.25 22.14 17.37
N TYR A 109 -15.46 22.15 18.70
CA TYR A 109 -15.58 20.92 19.50
C TYR A 109 -16.65 19.96 18.93
N ARG A 110 -17.81 20.50 18.56
CA ARG A 110 -18.91 19.70 17.99
C ARG A 110 -18.55 19.07 16.64
N ILE A 111 -17.82 19.80 15.79
CA ILE A 111 -17.37 19.29 14.50
C ILE A 111 -16.29 18.22 14.70
N ILE A 112 -15.31 18.46 15.58
CA ILE A 112 -14.26 17.48 15.89
C ILE A 112 -14.88 16.21 16.47
N GLN A 113 -15.83 16.31 17.41
CA GLN A 113 -16.54 15.15 17.97
C GLN A 113 -17.20 14.34 16.86
N ARG A 114 -17.95 15.00 15.97
CA ARG A 114 -18.60 14.34 14.84
C ARG A 114 -17.62 13.59 13.94
N TYR A 115 -16.49 14.22 13.62
CA TYR A 115 -15.44 13.57 12.82
C TYR A 115 -14.75 12.44 13.59
N SER A 116 -14.52 12.59 14.89
CA SER A 116 -13.93 11.57 15.74
C SER A 116 -14.80 10.32 15.78
N ASP A 117 -16.11 10.48 15.93
CA ASP A 117 -17.09 9.38 15.88
C ASP A 117 -17.14 8.69 14.52
N GLU A 118 -16.92 9.44 13.43
CA GLU A 118 -16.87 8.90 12.07
C GLU A 118 -15.58 8.10 11.82
N ILE A 119 -14.42 8.67 12.22
CA ILE A 119 -13.08 8.16 11.92
C ILE A 119 -12.75 6.94 12.78
N VAL A 120 -12.99 7.01 14.10
CA VAL A 120 -12.52 5.98 15.04
C VAL A 120 -13.26 4.66 14.82
N GLY A 121 -12.49 3.64 14.43
CA GLY A 121 -12.94 2.27 14.22
C GLY A 121 -13.15 1.48 15.51
N SER A 122 -13.43 0.18 15.36
CA SER A 122 -13.49 -0.77 16.48
C SER A 122 -12.84 -2.09 16.12
N PHE A 123 -12.41 -2.83 17.14
CA PHE A 123 -11.84 -4.15 17.03
C PHE A 123 -12.64 -5.14 17.89
N VAL A 124 -13.16 -6.19 17.25
CA VAL A 124 -13.99 -7.21 17.90
C VAL A 124 -13.31 -8.57 17.76
N PRO A 125 -12.74 -9.14 18.84
CA PRO A 125 -11.98 -10.40 18.80
C PRO A 125 -12.73 -11.55 18.13
N LYS A 126 -14.04 -11.72 18.41
CA LYS A 126 -14.87 -12.76 17.78
C LYS A 126 -14.94 -12.62 16.25
N THR A 127 -15.00 -11.40 15.75
CA THR A 127 -15.04 -11.13 14.30
C THR A 127 -13.68 -11.33 13.66
N PHE A 128 -12.60 -10.98 14.37
CA PHE A 128 -11.25 -11.27 13.93
C PHE A 128 -10.99 -12.78 13.82
N LEU A 129 -11.36 -13.56 14.83
CA LEU A 129 -11.25 -15.02 14.80
C LEU A 129 -12.07 -15.67 13.68
N PHE A 130 -13.28 -15.16 13.42
CA PHE A 130 -14.06 -15.58 12.27
C PHE A 130 -13.34 -15.26 10.96
N ALA A 131 -12.84 -14.03 10.80
CA ALA A 131 -12.12 -13.61 9.60
C ALA A 131 -10.87 -14.46 9.37
N ARG A 132 -10.10 -14.77 10.42
CA ARG A 132 -8.96 -15.71 10.38
C ARG A 132 -9.36 -17.06 9.79
N LYS A 133 -10.43 -17.67 10.31
CA LYS A 133 -10.93 -18.97 9.82
C LYS A 133 -11.42 -18.88 8.37
N PHE A 134 -12.21 -17.86 8.06
CA PHE A 134 -12.76 -17.63 6.72
C PHE A 134 -11.65 -17.40 5.69
N LEU A 135 -10.71 -16.50 5.96
CA LEU A 135 -9.58 -16.21 5.07
C LEU A 135 -8.66 -17.42 4.92
N THR A 136 -8.45 -18.19 5.98
CA THR A 136 -7.70 -19.46 5.87
C THR A 136 -8.40 -20.43 4.93
N GLY A 137 -9.72 -20.58 5.01
CA GLY A 137 -10.48 -21.40 4.06
C GLY A 137 -10.41 -20.85 2.64
N LEU A 138 -10.64 -19.54 2.48
CA LEU A 138 -10.59 -18.86 1.18
C LEU A 138 -9.22 -19.00 0.51
N PHE A 139 -8.13 -18.70 1.22
CA PHE A 139 -6.78 -18.82 0.68
C PHE A 139 -6.39 -20.27 0.44
N ASN A 140 -6.84 -21.23 1.25
CA ASN A 140 -6.60 -22.66 0.98
C ASN A 140 -7.24 -23.08 -0.35
N ILE A 141 -8.42 -22.54 -0.67
CA ILE A 141 -9.11 -22.80 -1.94
C ILE A 141 -8.41 -22.07 -3.09
N LEU A 142 -8.03 -20.81 -2.87
CA LEU A 142 -7.43 -19.96 -3.89
C LEU A 142 -6.02 -20.40 -4.28
N LEU A 143 -5.20 -20.78 -3.30
CA LEU A 143 -3.76 -21.01 -3.47
C LEU A 143 -3.37 -22.49 -3.35
N GLY A 144 -4.34 -23.38 -3.12
CA GLY A 144 -4.09 -24.81 -3.00
C GLY A 144 -4.21 -25.54 -4.34
N GLU A 145 -3.25 -26.44 -4.61
CA GLU A 145 -3.34 -27.36 -5.75
C GLU A 145 -4.42 -28.44 -5.51
N ASN A 146 -5.28 -28.65 -6.53
CA ASN A 146 -6.23 -29.77 -6.67
C ASN A 146 -7.44 -29.85 -5.69
N LEU A 147 -8.58 -29.23 -6.07
CA LEU A 147 -9.93 -29.46 -5.52
C LEU A 147 -10.52 -30.84 -5.88
N LEU A 148 -10.16 -31.47 -7.01
CA LEU A 148 -10.87 -32.67 -7.50
C LEU A 148 -10.72 -33.91 -6.58
N LYS A 149 -9.75 -33.95 -5.66
CA LYS A 149 -9.62 -35.03 -4.66
C LYS A 149 -10.07 -34.67 -3.24
N LYS A 150 -10.53 -33.44 -2.97
CA LYS A 150 -10.72 -32.91 -1.60
C LYS A 150 -12.15 -32.58 -1.19
N PHE A 151 -13.14 -32.82 -2.03
CA PHE A 151 -14.55 -32.57 -1.66
C PHE A 151 -15.05 -33.41 -0.47
N TRP A 152 -14.31 -34.45 -0.04
CA TRP A 152 -14.68 -35.33 1.08
C TRP A 152 -13.68 -35.43 2.24
N LYS A 153 -12.65 -34.56 2.32
CA LYS A 153 -11.72 -34.52 3.48
C LYS A 153 -11.38 -33.09 3.88
N ILE A 154 -12.32 -32.43 4.55
CA ILE A 154 -12.07 -31.17 5.25
C ILE A 154 -11.72 -31.51 6.70
N TRP A 155 -10.44 -31.77 6.95
CA TRP A 155 -9.71 -31.39 8.17
C TRP A 155 -8.24 -31.82 8.01
N GLY A 156 -7.32 -30.86 8.10
CA GLY A 156 -5.89 -31.12 8.19
C GLY A 156 -5.15 -31.17 6.85
N ARG A 157 -4.57 -30.03 6.45
CA ARG A 157 -3.19 -29.92 5.94
C ARG A 157 -2.89 -28.43 5.70
N LYS A 158 -2.13 -27.82 6.62
CA LYS A 158 -1.69 -26.41 6.55
C LYS A 158 -0.57 -26.19 5.52
N ASP A 159 0.11 -27.26 5.10
CA ASP A 159 1.41 -27.19 4.42
C ASP A 159 1.37 -26.57 3.02
N HIS A 160 0.24 -26.61 2.31
CA HIS A 160 0.14 -26.11 0.93
C HIS A 160 0.04 -24.57 0.83
N LEU A 161 -0.65 -23.92 1.77
CA LEU A 161 -0.73 -22.46 1.86
C LEU A 161 0.63 -21.81 2.09
N HIS A 162 1.52 -22.55 2.77
CA HIS A 162 2.84 -22.05 3.09
C HIS A 162 3.71 -21.90 1.84
N ASN A 163 3.49 -22.71 0.79
CA ASN A 163 4.29 -22.67 -0.43
C ASN A 163 3.87 -21.55 -1.39
N ALA A 164 2.59 -21.20 -1.45
CA ALA A 164 2.09 -20.15 -2.35
C ALA A 164 2.31 -18.73 -1.81
N LEU A 165 2.35 -18.54 -0.49
CA LEU A 165 2.63 -17.25 0.14
C LEU A 165 4.09 -17.18 0.59
N LYS A 166 4.99 -16.65 -0.22
CA LYS A 166 6.41 -16.55 0.12
C LYS A 166 6.67 -15.29 0.95
N VAL A 167 7.39 -15.44 2.07
CA VAL A 167 7.73 -14.33 2.96
C VAL A 167 9.24 -14.14 2.95
N TYR A 168 9.70 -12.90 2.77
CA TYR A 168 11.12 -12.54 2.80
C TYR A 168 11.38 -11.49 3.89
N GLY A 169 12.64 -11.37 4.32
CA GLY A 169 13.06 -10.43 5.36
C GLY A 169 13.24 -11.05 6.74
N ASP A 170 13.74 -10.25 7.69
CA ASP A 170 14.04 -10.69 9.05
C ASP A 170 12.80 -10.69 9.95
N ILE A 171 12.01 -11.75 9.85
CA ILE A 171 10.76 -11.87 10.61
C ILE A 171 11.01 -12.02 12.11
N ASP A 172 12.12 -12.63 12.53
CA ASP A 172 12.46 -12.74 13.95
C ASP A 172 12.77 -11.35 14.54
N LYS A 173 13.52 -10.51 13.84
CA LYS A 173 13.76 -9.11 14.24
C LYS A 173 12.46 -8.31 14.27
N VAL A 174 11.60 -8.41 13.24
CA VAL A 174 10.27 -7.75 13.23
C VAL A 174 9.44 -8.15 14.47
N ARG A 175 9.41 -9.44 14.81
CA ARG A 175 8.69 -9.95 15.98
C ARG A 175 9.30 -9.48 17.31
N SER A 176 10.62 -9.40 17.39
CA SER A 176 11.32 -8.85 18.56
C SER A 176 10.95 -7.39 18.80
N LEU A 177 10.98 -6.58 17.75
CA LEU A 177 10.62 -5.15 17.81
C LEU A 177 9.15 -4.92 18.15
N ALA A 178 8.25 -5.76 17.63
CA ALA A 178 6.82 -5.74 17.96
C ALA A 178 6.52 -6.00 19.44
N ARG A 179 7.46 -6.57 20.22
CA ARG A 179 7.36 -6.70 21.68
C ARG A 179 7.87 -5.47 22.44
N LYS A 180 8.74 -4.67 21.81
CA LYS A 180 9.48 -3.57 22.45
C LYS A 180 8.88 -2.19 22.18
N GLY A 181 8.13 -2.04 21.08
CA GLY A 181 7.62 -0.74 20.67
C GLY A 181 6.46 -0.83 19.67
N THR A 182 6.09 0.32 19.10
CA THR A 182 5.00 0.39 18.13
C THR A 182 5.51 0.13 16.72
N VAL A 183 4.91 -0.81 16.01
CA VAL A 183 5.28 -1.12 14.62
C VAL A 183 4.40 -0.37 13.63
N ILE A 184 5.02 0.32 12.68
CA ILE A 184 4.36 0.95 11.54
C ILE A 184 4.75 0.21 10.27
N LEU A 185 3.76 -0.33 9.58
CA LEU A 185 3.95 -1.05 8.33
C LEU A 185 3.60 -0.13 7.15
N LEU A 186 4.54 0.05 6.24
CA LEU A 186 4.40 0.90 5.06
C LEU A 186 4.47 0.03 3.79
N PRO A 187 3.32 -0.50 3.33
CA PRO A 187 3.29 -1.38 2.18
C PRO A 187 3.21 -0.64 0.83
N THR A 188 3.79 -1.23 -0.22
CA THR A 188 3.45 -0.91 -1.63
C THR A 188 1.97 -1.24 -1.92
N HIS A 189 1.34 -0.56 -2.89
CA HIS A 189 -0.07 -0.82 -3.23
C HIS A 189 -0.30 -1.09 -4.72
N PHE A 190 -0.66 -2.32 -5.09
CA PHE A 190 -0.92 -2.73 -6.47
C PHE A 190 -2.34 -3.29 -6.69
N SER A 191 -2.93 -3.98 -5.72
CA SER A 191 -4.26 -4.59 -5.82
C SER A 191 -5.20 -4.19 -4.68
N ASN A 192 -6.51 -4.34 -4.88
CA ASN A 192 -7.46 -4.26 -3.77
C ASN A 192 -7.29 -5.42 -2.76
N LEU A 193 -6.62 -6.51 -3.15
CA LEU A 193 -6.37 -7.67 -2.29
C LEU A 193 -5.27 -7.41 -1.26
N ASP A 194 -4.39 -6.43 -1.49
CA ASP A 194 -3.20 -6.17 -0.67
C ASP A 194 -3.51 -6.06 0.82
N SER A 195 -4.50 -5.25 1.22
CA SER A 195 -4.83 -5.06 2.64
C SER A 195 -5.30 -6.36 3.31
N ILE A 196 -6.03 -7.20 2.59
CA ILE A 196 -6.56 -8.48 3.10
C ILE A 196 -5.41 -9.48 3.23
N LEU A 197 -4.56 -9.55 2.21
CA LEU A 197 -3.39 -10.41 2.17
C LEU A 197 -2.39 -10.06 3.28
N ILE A 198 -2.04 -8.78 3.44
CA ILE A 198 -1.12 -8.32 4.48
C ILE A 198 -1.66 -8.72 5.86
N GLY A 199 -2.93 -8.42 6.14
CA GLY A 199 -3.56 -8.81 7.41
C GLY A 199 -3.52 -10.32 7.63
N TYR A 200 -3.73 -11.12 6.58
CA TYR A 200 -3.66 -12.58 6.64
C TYR A 200 -2.24 -13.10 6.90
N VAL A 201 -1.22 -12.57 6.20
CA VAL A 201 0.20 -12.96 6.37
C VAL A 201 0.71 -12.57 7.76
N LEU A 202 0.38 -11.37 8.22
CA LEU A 202 0.72 -10.89 9.56
C LEU A 202 0.14 -11.80 10.65
N ASP A 203 -1.10 -12.27 10.47
CA ASP A 203 -1.79 -13.12 11.43
C ASP A 203 -1.33 -14.59 11.37
N THR A 204 -1.15 -15.15 10.18
CA THR A 204 -0.97 -16.61 10.02
C THR A 204 0.47 -17.06 9.83
N LYS A 205 1.36 -16.19 9.34
CA LYS A 205 2.78 -16.50 9.18
C LYS A 205 3.65 -15.74 10.17
N VAL A 206 3.44 -14.44 10.33
CA VAL A 206 4.32 -13.59 11.15
C VAL A 206 3.95 -13.61 12.63
N GLY A 207 2.68 -13.74 12.99
CA GLY A 207 2.21 -13.89 14.36
C GLY A 207 2.42 -12.65 15.23
N ILE A 208 2.07 -11.45 14.74
CA ILE A 208 2.09 -10.21 15.53
C ILE A 208 0.70 -9.58 15.68
N PRO A 209 0.45 -8.73 16.71
CA PRO A 209 -0.85 -8.11 16.93
C PRO A 209 -1.35 -7.33 15.71
N ALA A 210 -2.67 -7.34 15.52
CA ALA A 210 -3.31 -6.65 14.40
C ALA A 210 -3.03 -5.15 14.38
N PHE A 211 -3.02 -4.63 13.15
CA PHE A 211 -2.75 -3.24 12.86
C PHE A 211 -4.04 -2.45 12.75
N SER A 212 -4.05 -1.22 13.24
CA SER A 212 -5.06 -0.25 12.84
C SER A 212 -4.71 0.27 11.44
N TYR A 213 -5.70 0.33 10.55
CA TYR A 213 -5.46 0.68 9.16
C TYR A 213 -6.50 1.65 8.61
N GLY A 214 -6.03 2.57 7.76
CA GLY A 214 -6.88 3.58 7.14
C GLY A 214 -7.68 3.01 5.98
N ALA A 215 -8.99 2.79 6.17
CA ALA A 215 -9.88 2.30 5.12
C ALA A 215 -10.63 3.45 4.45
N GLY A 216 -10.63 3.47 3.11
CA GLY A 216 -11.41 4.43 2.34
C GLY A 216 -12.90 4.27 2.59
N LEU A 217 -13.60 5.39 2.86
CA LEU A 217 -15.03 5.35 3.21
C LEU A 217 -15.90 4.71 2.09
N ASN A 218 -15.44 4.74 0.83
CA ASN A 218 -16.11 4.07 -0.31
C ASN A 218 -16.18 2.54 -0.19
N LEU A 219 -15.25 1.90 0.52
CA LEU A 219 -15.22 0.45 0.71
C LEU A 219 -16.40 -0.02 1.58
N TYR A 220 -16.96 0.86 2.40
CA TYR A 220 -18.10 0.57 3.27
C TYR A 220 -19.44 0.54 2.52
N ASN A 221 -19.47 0.84 1.21
CA ASN A 221 -20.69 0.77 0.42
C ASN A 221 -21.19 -0.68 0.26
N PHE A 222 -20.32 -1.70 0.38
CA PHE A 222 -20.69 -3.10 0.31
C PHE A 222 -20.90 -3.69 1.72
N GLY A 223 -22.14 -4.10 2.03
CA GLY A 223 -22.57 -4.48 3.39
C GLY A 223 -21.68 -5.49 4.11
N PRO A 224 -21.30 -6.63 3.49
CA PRO A 224 -20.40 -7.59 4.10
C PRO A 224 -19.00 -7.01 4.40
N ALA A 225 -18.41 -6.27 3.46
CA ALA A 225 -17.10 -5.64 3.67
C ALA A 225 -17.17 -4.58 4.79
N ALA A 226 -18.24 -3.79 4.83
CA ALA A 226 -18.47 -2.80 5.88
C ALA A 226 -18.58 -3.44 7.27
N TYR A 227 -19.27 -4.58 7.39
CA TYR A 227 -19.38 -5.33 8.64
C TYR A 227 -18.00 -5.74 9.17
N PHE A 228 -17.13 -6.30 8.33
CA PHE A 228 -15.80 -6.73 8.73
C PHE A 228 -14.88 -5.55 9.04
N MET A 229 -14.72 -4.59 8.13
CA MET A 229 -13.78 -3.48 8.32
C MET A 229 -14.08 -2.66 9.58
N ASN A 230 -15.35 -2.44 9.90
CA ASN A 230 -15.75 -1.72 11.12
C ASN A 230 -15.29 -2.42 12.41
N ARG A 231 -15.04 -3.73 12.36
CA ARG A 231 -14.81 -4.62 13.50
C ARG A 231 -13.39 -5.23 13.53
N LEU A 232 -12.57 -4.93 12.54
CA LEU A 232 -11.19 -5.44 12.40
C LEU A 232 -10.14 -4.35 12.66
N GLY A 233 -10.53 -3.20 13.21
CA GLY A 233 -9.59 -2.13 13.58
C GLY A 233 -9.36 -1.06 12.50
N ALA A 234 -10.18 -1.04 11.44
CA ALA A 234 -10.08 -0.03 10.40
C ALA A 234 -10.62 1.32 10.86
N TYR A 235 -9.81 2.38 10.75
CA TYR A 235 -10.30 3.75 10.90
C TYR A 235 -10.72 4.33 9.54
N ARG A 236 -11.77 5.14 9.55
CA ARG A 236 -12.42 5.60 8.31
C ARG A 236 -11.72 6.85 7.76
N VAL A 237 -11.36 6.77 6.49
CA VAL A 237 -10.75 7.88 5.75
C VAL A 237 -11.67 8.30 4.61
N ASP A 238 -12.27 9.48 4.74
CA ASP A 238 -13.03 10.12 3.69
C ASP A 238 -12.15 11.11 2.92
N ARG A 239 -11.60 10.62 1.80
CA ARG A 239 -10.71 11.39 0.91
C ARG A 239 -11.42 12.59 0.25
N ARG A 240 -12.75 12.68 0.33
CA ARG A 240 -13.53 13.82 -0.16
C ARG A 240 -13.51 14.99 0.84
N LYS A 241 -13.30 14.73 2.13
CA LYS A 241 -13.22 15.75 3.18
C LYS A 241 -11.79 16.32 3.21
N LYS A 242 -11.63 17.56 2.76
CA LYS A 242 -10.34 18.27 2.70
C LYS A 242 -10.29 19.51 3.59
N ASN A 243 -11.27 19.67 4.47
CA ASN A 243 -11.34 20.81 5.37
C ASN A 243 -10.32 20.65 6.51
N PRO A 244 -9.79 21.78 7.04
CA PRO A 244 -8.72 21.75 8.04
C PRO A 244 -9.09 21.00 9.32
N ILE A 245 -10.35 21.10 9.79
CA ILE A 245 -10.78 20.42 11.02
C ILE A 245 -10.75 18.90 10.84
N TYR A 246 -11.25 18.40 9.71
CA TYR A 246 -11.23 16.96 9.40
C TYR A 246 -9.80 16.43 9.27
N LEU A 247 -8.95 17.12 8.51
CA LEU A 247 -7.57 16.70 8.28
C LEU A 247 -6.79 16.66 9.60
N GLU A 248 -6.98 17.64 10.47
CA GLU A 248 -6.34 17.66 11.80
C GLU A 248 -6.89 16.55 12.71
N THR A 249 -8.20 16.29 12.68
CA THR A 249 -8.81 15.19 13.45
C THR A 249 -8.27 13.84 12.99
N LEU A 250 -8.10 13.63 11.68
CA LEU A 250 -7.55 12.39 11.13
C LEU A 250 -6.09 12.19 11.52
N LYS A 251 -5.26 13.24 11.44
CA LYS A 251 -3.86 13.20 11.89
C LYS A 251 -3.76 12.91 13.39
N ALA A 252 -4.58 13.57 14.20
CA ALA A 252 -4.63 13.36 15.64
C ALA A 252 -5.03 11.93 16.00
N MET A 253 -5.97 11.32 15.25
CA MET A 253 -6.37 9.92 15.47
C MET A 253 -5.19 8.97 15.23
N SER A 254 -4.46 9.14 14.13
CA SER A 254 -3.26 8.35 13.81
C SER A 254 -2.17 8.55 14.87
N THR A 255 -1.86 9.80 15.21
CA THR A 255 -0.84 10.16 16.22
C THR A 255 -1.13 9.52 17.57
N LEU A 256 -2.36 9.65 18.08
CA LEU A 256 -2.75 9.08 19.36
C LEU A 256 -2.83 7.56 19.34
N SER A 257 -3.22 6.96 18.21
CA SER A 257 -3.22 5.51 18.02
C SER A 257 -1.80 4.94 18.15
N ILE A 258 -0.85 5.52 17.40
CA ILE A 258 0.58 5.13 17.42
C ILE A 258 1.17 5.31 18.82
N LYS A 259 0.93 6.47 19.43
CA LYS A 259 1.37 6.78 20.81
C LYS A 259 0.80 5.81 21.85
N SER A 260 -0.37 5.25 21.61
CA SER A 260 -1.01 4.26 22.50
C SER A 260 -0.49 2.83 22.29
N GLY A 261 0.58 2.63 21.51
CA GLY A 261 1.14 1.31 21.26
C GLY A 261 0.42 0.51 20.17
N VAL A 262 -0.53 1.09 19.46
CA VAL A 262 -1.25 0.38 18.39
C VAL A 262 -0.40 0.36 17.13
N ASN A 263 -0.11 -0.84 16.63
CA ASN A 263 0.53 -1.02 15.34
C ASN A 263 -0.32 -0.38 14.24
N ASN A 264 0.28 0.38 13.32
CA ASN A 264 -0.46 1.11 12.29
C ASN A 264 0.00 0.73 10.88
N LEU A 265 -0.95 0.58 9.96
CA LEU A 265 -0.72 0.24 8.56
C LEU A 265 -1.39 1.28 7.67
N PHE A 266 -0.60 1.94 6.83
CA PHE A 266 -1.14 2.78 5.77
C PHE A 266 -0.25 2.74 4.53
N PHE A 267 -0.89 2.81 3.36
CA PHE A 267 -0.20 2.84 2.07
C PHE A 267 0.35 4.25 1.80
N PRO A 268 1.68 4.45 1.80
CA PRO A 268 2.27 5.79 1.72
C PRO A 268 2.05 6.44 0.34
N GLY A 269 1.89 5.66 -0.74
CA GLY A 269 1.47 6.16 -2.05
C GLY A 269 0.02 6.69 -2.09
N GLY A 270 -0.81 6.31 -1.11
CA GLY A 270 -2.20 6.76 -0.95
C GLY A 270 -3.21 6.16 -1.92
N THR A 271 -2.79 5.66 -3.08
CA THR A 271 -3.63 4.92 -4.04
C THR A 271 -2.82 3.80 -4.67
N ARG A 272 -3.50 2.73 -5.13
CA ARG A 272 -2.88 1.70 -5.96
C ARG A 272 -2.11 2.31 -7.13
N SER A 273 -0.94 1.74 -7.43
CA SER A 273 -0.19 2.06 -8.63
C SER A 273 -1.02 1.75 -9.87
N ARG A 274 -1.22 2.79 -10.69
CA ARG A 274 -2.00 2.67 -11.93
C ARG A 274 -1.15 2.19 -13.10
N SER A 275 0.13 2.58 -13.13
CA SER A 275 1.06 2.20 -14.20
C SER A 275 1.70 0.83 -13.97
N GLY A 276 1.60 0.27 -12.76
CA GLY A 276 2.33 -0.93 -12.35
C GLY A 276 3.68 -0.62 -11.70
N LYS A 277 4.17 0.63 -11.84
CA LYS A 277 5.42 1.11 -11.23
C LYS A 277 5.31 1.22 -9.71
N SER A 278 6.35 0.83 -8.99
CA SER A 278 6.47 1.10 -7.56
C SER A 278 6.43 2.61 -7.27
N GLU A 279 5.88 2.97 -6.11
CA GLU A 279 5.66 4.38 -5.78
C GLU A 279 6.98 5.10 -5.49
N GLU A 280 7.27 6.16 -6.26
CA GLU A 280 8.46 7.03 -6.07
C GLU A 280 8.13 8.31 -5.29
N GLN A 281 6.86 8.54 -4.95
CA GLN A 281 6.41 9.71 -4.21
C GLN A 281 5.32 9.34 -3.21
N PHE A 282 5.49 9.80 -1.96
CA PHE A 282 4.56 9.50 -0.89
C PHE A 282 3.69 10.70 -0.46
N LYS A 283 2.54 10.39 0.12
CA LYS A 283 1.68 11.35 0.81
C LYS A 283 2.17 11.50 2.25
N LEU A 284 2.97 12.53 2.48
CA LEU A 284 3.61 12.81 3.79
C LEU A 284 2.62 13.07 4.95
N GLY A 285 1.34 13.30 4.67
CA GLY A 285 0.35 13.71 5.66
C GLY A 285 0.17 12.74 6.84
N LEU A 286 0.09 11.43 6.59
CA LEU A 286 0.04 10.42 7.66
C LEU A 286 1.44 10.04 8.16
N MET A 287 2.47 10.16 7.33
CA MET A 287 3.85 9.91 7.77
C MET A 287 4.29 10.90 8.85
N ASN A 288 3.87 12.17 8.76
CA ASN A 288 4.14 13.17 9.78
C ASN A 288 3.59 12.78 11.17
N THR A 289 2.53 11.95 11.21
CA THR A 289 1.93 11.50 12.48
C THR A 289 2.83 10.53 13.24
N ILE A 290 3.77 9.87 12.56
CA ILE A 290 4.80 9.03 13.16
C ILE A 290 5.77 9.93 13.96
N ILE A 291 6.26 11.00 13.32
CA ILE A 291 7.20 11.94 13.93
C ILE A 291 6.55 12.65 15.12
N GLU A 292 5.32 13.15 14.93
CA GLU A 292 4.54 13.77 16.00
C GLU A 292 4.31 12.81 17.17
N ALA A 293 4.03 11.53 16.90
CA ALA A 293 3.84 10.52 17.94
C ALA A 293 5.14 10.25 18.70
N GLN A 294 6.28 10.09 18.02
CA GLN A 294 7.58 9.89 18.69
C GLN A 294 7.91 11.08 19.59
N ARG A 295 7.73 12.32 19.11
CA ARG A 295 7.91 13.52 19.92
C ARG A 295 7.03 13.52 21.16
N ASP A 296 5.74 13.21 20.98
CA ASP A 296 4.76 13.18 22.06
C ASP A 296 5.03 12.05 23.08
N ILE A 297 5.73 10.99 22.70
CA ILE A 297 6.23 9.94 23.60
C ILE A 297 7.44 10.45 24.39
N CYS A 298 8.41 11.09 23.72
CA CYS A 298 9.59 11.67 24.36
C CYS A 298 9.21 12.75 25.39
N LEU A 299 8.23 13.59 25.08
CA LEU A 299 7.68 14.61 25.99
C LEU A 299 7.06 14.02 27.26
N GLU A 300 6.59 12.77 27.21
CA GLU A 300 6.07 12.06 28.39
C GLU A 300 7.17 11.34 29.18
N GLY A 301 8.45 11.47 28.79
CA GLY A 301 9.57 10.79 29.43
C GLY A 301 9.56 9.28 29.22
N LYS A 302 8.90 8.79 28.17
CA LYS A 302 8.82 7.36 27.84
C LYS A 302 9.90 6.99 26.83
N GLU A 303 10.51 5.83 27.01
CA GLU A 303 11.52 5.26 26.12
C GLU A 303 10.94 4.36 25.01
N GLN A 304 9.63 4.46 24.75
CA GLN A 304 8.98 3.64 23.74
C GLN A 304 9.38 4.10 22.33
N ASN A 305 9.92 3.18 21.54
CA ASN A 305 10.31 3.46 20.16
C ASN A 305 9.20 3.12 19.17
N ILE A 306 9.20 3.83 18.05
CA ILE A 306 8.39 3.51 16.87
C ILE A 306 9.31 2.93 15.80
N TYR A 307 8.96 1.74 15.32
CA TYR A 307 9.71 1.01 14.31
C TYR A 307 8.97 1.02 12.98
N ILE A 308 9.65 1.43 11.92
CA ILE A 308 9.11 1.47 10.57
C ILE A 308 9.55 0.23 9.81
N ILE A 309 8.61 -0.43 9.17
CA ILE A 309 8.84 -1.62 8.36
C ILE A 309 8.26 -1.39 6.97
N PRO A 310 9.12 -1.19 5.95
CA PRO A 310 8.70 -1.23 4.56
C PRO A 310 8.17 -2.64 4.21
N LEU A 311 7.09 -2.73 3.44
CA LEU A 311 6.56 -4.03 2.98
C LEU A 311 6.30 -4.01 1.48
N ILE A 312 7.00 -4.85 0.74
CA ILE A 312 6.84 -4.95 -0.70
C ILE A 312 5.95 -6.15 -1.01
N LEU A 313 4.94 -5.92 -1.86
CA LEU A 313 4.04 -6.95 -2.38
C LEU A 313 4.31 -7.17 -3.86
N ASP A 314 4.69 -8.41 -4.18
CA ASP A 314 4.99 -8.83 -5.54
C ASP A 314 4.05 -9.95 -5.98
N TYR A 315 3.53 -9.80 -7.19
CA TYR A 315 2.59 -10.71 -7.84
C TYR A 315 3.05 -10.98 -9.27
N HIS A 316 2.82 -12.20 -9.75
CA HIS A 316 2.96 -12.48 -11.18
C HIS A 316 1.91 -11.77 -12.03
N PHE A 317 0.71 -11.56 -11.49
CA PHE A 317 -0.35 -10.81 -12.16
C PHE A 317 -1.23 -10.05 -11.17
N VAL A 318 -1.84 -8.96 -11.66
CA VAL A 318 -2.78 -8.12 -10.92
C VAL A 318 -4.13 -8.11 -11.63
N LEU A 319 -5.20 -8.43 -10.90
CA LEU A 319 -6.56 -8.49 -11.43
C LEU A 319 -7.03 -7.21 -12.10
N GLU A 320 -6.72 -6.09 -11.47
CA GLU A 320 -7.14 -4.78 -11.93
C GLU A 320 -6.16 -4.15 -12.94
N ALA A 321 -5.06 -4.82 -13.29
CA ALA A 321 -3.96 -4.28 -14.10
C ALA A 321 -4.47 -3.58 -15.36
N LYS A 322 -5.33 -4.25 -16.15
CA LYS A 322 -5.86 -3.68 -17.39
C LYS A 322 -6.69 -2.41 -17.19
N SER A 323 -7.50 -2.35 -16.13
CA SER A 323 -8.27 -1.13 -15.81
C SER A 323 -7.34 -0.03 -15.28
N LEU A 324 -6.36 -0.40 -14.46
CA LEU A 324 -5.38 0.50 -13.86
C LEU A 324 -4.51 1.17 -14.93
N ILE A 325 -3.93 0.39 -15.85
CA ILE A 325 -3.05 0.93 -16.88
C ILE A 325 -3.79 1.85 -17.84
N ARG A 326 -5.02 1.49 -18.23
CA ARG A 326 -5.86 2.36 -19.07
C ARG A 326 -6.18 3.69 -18.39
N GLN A 327 -6.47 3.66 -17.09
CA GLN A 327 -6.64 4.90 -16.31
C GLN A 327 -5.36 5.74 -16.32
N HIS A 328 -4.19 5.11 -16.15
CA HIS A 328 -2.91 5.81 -16.21
C HIS A 328 -2.67 6.45 -17.59
N LEU A 329 -2.79 5.68 -18.67
CA LEU A 329 -2.59 6.15 -20.04
C LEU A 329 -3.57 7.26 -20.43
N THR A 330 -4.81 7.21 -19.91
CA THR A 330 -5.80 8.29 -20.13
C THR A 330 -5.40 9.57 -19.38
N ILE A 331 -4.88 9.46 -18.15
CA ILE A 331 -4.46 10.61 -17.34
C ILE A 331 -3.22 11.29 -17.96
N GLU A 332 -2.24 10.50 -18.40
CA GLU A 332 -1.00 11.04 -18.95
C GLU A 332 -1.12 11.43 -20.44
N GLY A 333 -1.85 10.65 -21.25
CA GLY A 333 -1.96 10.84 -22.69
C GLY A 333 -2.92 11.94 -23.19
N LYS A 334 -3.70 12.58 -22.29
CA LYS A 334 -4.71 13.62 -22.63
C LYS A 334 -5.61 13.24 -23.85
N GLN A 335 -5.98 14.20 -24.72
CA GLN A 335 -6.96 14.08 -25.84
C GLN A 335 -6.68 12.94 -26.84
N LYS A 336 -5.55 12.25 -26.74
CA LYS A 336 -5.19 11.13 -27.63
C LYS A 336 -5.85 9.80 -27.21
N TYR A 337 -6.40 9.66 -26.00
CA TYR A 337 -7.12 8.45 -25.55
C TYR A 337 -8.61 8.74 -25.37
N THR A 338 -9.45 8.29 -26.31
CA THR A 338 -10.91 8.39 -26.17
C THR A 338 -11.40 7.31 -25.20
N SER A 339 -12.01 7.72 -24.11
CA SER A 339 -12.56 6.84 -23.07
C SER A 339 -13.67 5.94 -23.61
N ILE A 340 -13.40 4.64 -23.79
CA ILE A 340 -14.45 3.62 -23.88
C ILE A 340 -14.88 3.27 -22.47
N LYS A 341 -16.19 3.35 -22.20
CA LYS A 341 -16.81 3.12 -20.90
C LYS A 341 -16.33 1.83 -20.24
N ASP A 342 -16.06 1.94 -18.93
CA ASP A 342 -15.73 0.83 -18.04
C ASP A 342 -16.63 -0.38 -18.28
N LEU A 343 -16.03 -1.49 -18.71
CA LEU A 343 -16.69 -2.80 -18.71
C LEU A 343 -16.94 -3.20 -17.26
N GLY A 344 -18.20 -3.05 -16.85
CA GLY A 344 -18.68 -3.36 -15.51
C GLY A 344 -18.20 -4.72 -14.99
N LYS A 345 -17.90 -4.74 -13.69
CA LYS A 345 -17.54 -5.91 -12.90
C LYS A 345 -18.65 -6.96 -12.94
N SER A 346 -18.60 -7.85 -13.94
CA SER A 346 -19.49 -9.01 -13.97
C SER A 346 -19.07 -10.00 -12.89
N LYS A 347 -19.97 -10.31 -11.96
CA LYS A 347 -19.78 -11.35 -10.92
C LYS A 347 -19.38 -12.71 -11.52
N ARG A 348 -19.80 -12.97 -12.76
CA ARG A 348 -19.44 -14.17 -13.54
C ARG A 348 -17.95 -14.20 -13.92
N LYS A 349 -17.33 -13.04 -14.19
CA LYS A 349 -15.88 -12.93 -14.41
C LYS A 349 -15.09 -13.13 -13.12
N ILE A 350 -15.61 -12.69 -11.97
CA ILE A 350 -14.99 -12.93 -10.65
C ILE A 350 -15.08 -14.40 -10.25
N PHE A 351 -16.18 -15.10 -10.56
CA PHE A 351 -16.29 -16.54 -10.30
C PHE A 351 -15.42 -17.38 -11.25
N LYS A 352 -15.41 -17.04 -12.55
CA LYS A 352 -14.47 -17.63 -13.53
C LYS A 352 -13.01 -17.38 -13.13
N PHE A 353 -12.71 -16.19 -12.62
CA PHE A 353 -11.44 -15.81 -12.02
C PHE A 353 -11.05 -16.71 -10.84
N LEU A 354 -11.93 -16.89 -9.85
CA LEU A 354 -11.64 -17.77 -8.70
C LEU A 354 -11.34 -19.20 -9.17
N TRP A 355 -11.94 -19.63 -10.27
CA TRP A 355 -11.74 -20.94 -10.89
C TRP A 355 -10.42 -21.04 -11.70
N GLU A 356 -10.05 -20.00 -12.47
CA GLU A 356 -8.80 -19.95 -13.25
C GLU A 356 -7.58 -19.69 -12.35
N PHE A 357 -7.69 -18.79 -11.37
CA PHE A 357 -6.70 -18.59 -10.29
C PHE A 357 -6.46 -19.88 -9.50
N TYR A 358 -7.52 -20.67 -9.30
CA TYR A 358 -7.47 -21.98 -8.64
C TYR A 358 -6.78 -23.06 -9.50
N SER A 359 -6.78 -22.94 -10.84
CA SER A 359 -6.24 -23.98 -11.71
C SER A 359 -4.71 -24.03 -11.78
N LYS A 360 -4.01 -22.95 -11.38
CA LYS A 360 -2.54 -22.82 -11.50
C LYS A 360 -1.95 -22.04 -10.31
N SER A 361 -0.92 -22.60 -9.67
CA SER A 361 -0.30 -22.10 -8.43
C SER A 361 0.40 -20.76 -8.62
N SER A 362 -0.31 -19.64 -8.42
CA SER A 362 0.32 -18.32 -8.43
C SER A 362 0.98 -18.02 -7.08
N GLU A 363 2.28 -17.78 -7.11
CA GLU A 363 3.02 -17.35 -5.93
C GLU A 363 2.72 -15.88 -5.63
N ILE A 364 2.55 -15.57 -4.35
CA ILE A 364 2.43 -14.21 -3.85
C ILE A 364 3.59 -13.97 -2.89
N VAL A 365 4.34 -12.90 -3.12
CA VAL A 365 5.51 -12.57 -2.33
C VAL A 365 5.22 -11.38 -1.43
N CYS A 366 5.54 -11.54 -0.14
CA CYS A 366 5.53 -10.50 0.88
C CYS A 366 6.96 -10.30 1.40
N SER A 367 7.62 -9.23 0.97
CA SER A 367 8.99 -8.92 1.36
C SER A 367 9.02 -7.84 2.43
N PHE A 368 9.34 -8.24 3.66
CA PHE A 368 9.58 -7.33 4.77
C PHE A 368 10.96 -6.70 4.59
N GLY A 369 10.99 -5.38 4.49
CA GLY A 369 12.23 -4.61 4.46
C GLY A 369 12.90 -4.59 5.83
N GLU A 370 14.16 -4.18 5.86
CA GLU A 370 14.88 -4.03 7.12
C GLU A 370 14.18 -2.97 8.01
N PRO A 371 13.88 -3.31 9.27
CA PRO A 371 13.30 -2.37 10.20
C PRO A 371 14.20 -1.17 10.44
N MET A 372 13.59 0.01 10.55
CA MET A 372 14.28 1.27 10.79
C MET A 372 13.58 2.04 11.92
N ASP A 373 14.23 3.06 12.46
CA ASP A 373 13.60 3.97 13.42
C ASP A 373 12.58 4.92 12.76
N PHE A 374 11.99 5.80 13.56
CA PHE A 374 10.95 6.75 13.13
C PHE A 374 11.39 7.75 12.04
N ILE A 375 12.69 7.94 11.76
CA ILE A 375 13.18 8.79 10.65
C ILE A 375 13.94 8.02 9.57
N GLY A 376 14.18 6.72 9.76
CA GLY A 376 14.81 5.84 8.79
C GLY A 376 16.27 5.49 9.06
N ASN A 377 16.77 5.69 10.30
CA ASN A 377 18.06 5.14 10.69
C ASN A 377 17.99 3.63 10.90
N SER A 378 19.12 2.95 10.73
CA SER A 378 19.28 1.55 11.11
C SER A 378 19.07 1.37 12.61
N ILE A 379 18.72 0.14 13.00
CA ILE A 379 18.55 -0.22 14.40
C ILE A 379 19.30 -1.52 14.73
N ASP A 380 19.85 -1.59 15.93
CA ASP A 380 20.47 -2.81 16.45
C ASP A 380 19.40 -3.87 16.83
N ASP A 381 19.84 -5.00 17.37
CA ASP A 381 18.94 -6.10 17.74
C ASP A 381 18.18 -5.82 19.06
N GLU A 382 18.69 -4.89 19.85
CA GLU A 382 18.00 -4.32 21.01
C GLU A 382 16.86 -3.38 20.60
N GLY A 383 16.85 -2.85 19.37
CA GLY A 383 15.88 -1.90 18.86
C GLY A 383 16.26 -0.44 19.13
N ARG A 384 17.54 -0.15 19.36
CA ARG A 384 18.07 1.21 19.52
C ARG A 384 18.48 1.75 18.15
N SER A 385 18.21 3.04 17.94
CA SER A 385 18.63 3.76 16.74
C SER A 385 20.15 3.89 16.71
N ILE A 386 20.77 3.62 15.56
CA ILE A 386 22.21 3.72 15.36
C ILE A 386 22.55 4.65 14.19
N ASP A 387 23.63 5.42 14.34
CA ASP A 387 24.14 6.26 13.27
C ASP A 387 24.97 5.46 12.25
N ARG A 388 25.45 6.15 11.21
CA ARG A 388 26.31 5.58 10.16
C ARG A 388 27.66 5.01 10.66
N HIS A 389 28.06 5.36 11.88
CA HIS A 389 29.28 4.86 12.52
C HIS A 389 28.98 3.74 13.53
N GLY A 390 27.72 3.31 13.64
CA GLY A 390 27.27 2.27 14.57
C GLY A 390 27.09 2.76 16.02
N LYS A 391 27.11 4.08 16.27
CA LYS A 391 26.89 4.64 17.60
C LYS A 391 25.40 4.76 17.87
N VAL A 392 24.99 4.38 19.09
CA VAL A 392 23.61 4.54 19.57
C VAL A 392 23.23 6.02 19.64
N ILE A 393 22.06 6.34 19.08
CA ILE A 393 21.47 7.68 19.06
C ILE A 393 20.35 7.76 20.10
N THR A 394 20.35 8.82 20.90
CA THR A 394 19.24 9.12 21.81
C THR A 394 18.12 9.81 21.04
N ILE A 395 16.95 9.18 20.96
CA ILE A 395 15.83 9.68 20.13
C ILE A 395 15.32 11.05 20.58
N SER A 396 15.36 11.36 21.88
CA SER A 396 14.93 12.67 22.41
C SER A 396 15.73 13.85 21.85
N ASP A 397 16.98 13.61 21.40
CA ASP A 397 17.88 14.66 20.92
C ASP A 397 17.37 15.27 19.61
N TYR A 398 16.67 14.48 18.78
CA TYR A 398 16.02 14.99 17.56
C TYR A 398 14.97 16.08 17.82
N PHE A 399 14.34 16.03 18.99
CA PHE A 399 13.27 16.96 19.36
C PHE A 399 13.73 18.06 20.32
N SER A 400 15.00 18.06 20.70
CA SER A 400 15.55 18.99 21.68
C SER A 400 16.09 20.25 21.02
N THR A 401 15.86 21.40 21.63
CA THR A 401 16.49 22.68 21.27
C THR A 401 16.82 23.40 22.57
N HIS A 402 18.10 23.72 22.82
CA HIS A 402 18.56 24.24 24.12
C HIS A 402 18.08 23.37 25.29
N ASP A 403 18.26 22.05 25.18
CA ASP A 403 17.89 21.03 26.18
C ASP A 403 16.40 20.97 26.55
N LYS A 404 15.53 21.55 25.72
CA LYS A 404 14.07 21.44 25.85
C LYS A 404 13.48 20.72 24.65
N ILE A 405 12.78 19.61 24.93
CA ILE A 405 11.99 18.91 23.94
C ILE A 405 10.81 19.80 23.54
N GLY A 406 10.62 20.03 22.25
CA GLY A 406 9.59 20.92 21.74
C GLY A 406 9.11 20.52 20.35
N ALA A 407 7.97 21.07 19.96
CA ALA A 407 7.46 20.93 18.60
C ALA A 407 8.16 21.92 17.67
N ASP A 408 8.63 21.43 16.52
CA ASP A 408 9.24 22.23 15.48
C ASP A 408 8.71 21.74 14.13
N VAL A 409 7.73 22.46 13.59
CA VAL A 409 7.00 22.04 12.39
C VAL A 409 7.92 21.94 11.17
N GLN A 410 8.93 22.80 11.06
CA GLN A 410 9.85 22.78 9.93
C GLN A 410 10.76 21.56 10.02
N ARG A 411 11.35 21.32 11.19
CA ARG A 411 12.22 20.17 11.44
C ARG A 411 11.50 18.83 11.29
N GLU A 412 10.30 18.71 11.86
CA GLU A 412 9.48 17.50 11.76
C GLU A 412 9.07 17.21 10.31
N SER A 413 8.84 18.25 9.51
CA SER A 413 8.58 18.12 8.08
C SER A 413 9.80 17.58 7.32
N GLU A 414 11.02 18.02 7.65
CA GLU A 414 12.24 17.47 7.06
C GLU A 414 12.46 16.01 7.49
N TYR A 415 12.26 15.66 8.76
CA TYR A 415 12.31 14.27 9.23
C TYR A 415 11.34 13.36 8.49
N THR A 416 10.14 13.86 8.20
CA THR A 416 9.14 13.13 7.43
C THR A 416 9.59 12.88 5.99
N LYS A 417 10.29 13.83 5.36
CA LYS A 417 10.86 13.67 4.01
C LYS A 417 11.99 12.65 4.00
N ILE A 418 12.91 12.72 4.97
CA ILE A 418 14.01 11.76 5.12
C ILE A 418 13.45 10.34 5.26
N LEU A 419 12.44 10.15 6.13
CA LEU A 419 11.78 8.86 6.27
C LEU A 419 11.19 8.37 4.96
N ALA A 420 10.51 9.24 4.20
CA ALA A 420 9.92 8.88 2.92
C ALA A 420 10.98 8.41 1.91
N GLU A 421 12.09 9.13 1.80
CA GLU A 421 13.21 8.76 0.92
C GLU A 421 13.81 7.42 1.33
N LYS A 422 14.02 7.19 2.63
CA LYS A 422 14.55 5.93 3.16
C LYS A 422 13.64 4.75 2.87
N VAL A 423 12.32 4.93 3.01
CA VAL A 423 11.35 3.87 2.70
C VAL A 423 11.31 3.57 1.19
N ILE A 424 11.44 4.59 0.32
CA ILE A 424 11.56 4.39 -1.14
C ILE A 424 12.85 3.64 -1.49
N GLU A 425 13.97 3.95 -0.83
CA GLU A 425 15.23 3.22 -0.98
C GLU A 425 15.05 1.73 -0.64
N ARG A 426 14.37 1.43 0.47
CA ARG A 426 14.04 0.04 0.86
C ARG A 426 13.07 -0.65 -0.10
N PHE A 427 12.09 0.07 -0.67
CA PHE A 427 11.22 -0.48 -1.71
C PHE A 427 11.99 -0.97 -2.93
N LYS A 428 13.16 -0.40 -3.24
CA LYS A 428 14.05 -0.92 -4.27
C LYS A 428 14.85 -2.12 -3.76
N ARG A 429 15.64 -1.93 -2.71
CA ARG A 429 16.56 -2.96 -2.19
C ARG A 429 15.89 -4.26 -1.77
N ASP A 430 14.66 -4.16 -1.24
CA ASP A 430 13.94 -5.32 -0.70
C ASP A 430 12.89 -5.87 -1.68
N ASN A 431 12.80 -5.36 -2.91
CA ASN A 431 11.89 -5.87 -3.94
C ASN A 431 12.31 -7.27 -4.41
N VAL A 432 11.35 -8.18 -4.62
CA VAL A 432 11.64 -9.53 -5.10
C VAL A 432 11.23 -9.65 -6.56
N ILE A 433 12.20 -9.81 -7.45
CA ILE A 433 11.97 -9.95 -8.88
C ILE A 433 11.43 -11.35 -9.17
N LEU A 434 10.30 -11.39 -9.89
CA LEU A 434 9.66 -12.61 -10.36
C LEU A 434 10.00 -12.85 -11.83
N SER A 435 9.94 -14.12 -12.28
CA SER A 435 10.10 -14.51 -13.69
C SER A 435 9.24 -13.67 -14.63
N SER A 436 7.96 -13.49 -14.29
CA SER A 436 7.01 -12.67 -15.04
C SER A 436 7.41 -11.19 -15.14
N HIS A 437 8.09 -10.64 -14.13
CA HIS A 437 8.56 -9.24 -14.18
C HIS A 437 9.72 -9.12 -15.15
N MET A 438 10.69 -10.05 -15.09
CA MET A 438 11.84 -10.09 -15.97
C MET A 438 11.42 -10.22 -17.44
N ILE A 439 10.60 -11.22 -17.77
CA ILE A 439 10.23 -11.45 -19.17
C ILE A 439 9.36 -10.33 -19.72
N ALA A 440 8.47 -9.73 -18.91
CA ALA A 440 7.62 -8.63 -19.35
C ALA A 440 8.45 -7.38 -19.62
N TYR A 441 9.43 -7.11 -18.75
CA TYR A 441 10.36 -6.00 -18.93
C TYR A 441 11.18 -6.19 -20.21
N LEU A 442 11.83 -7.35 -20.35
CA LEU A 442 12.70 -7.63 -21.48
C LEU A 442 11.95 -7.62 -22.82
N ALA A 443 10.77 -8.24 -22.89
CA ALA A 443 9.96 -8.27 -24.12
C ALA A 443 9.52 -6.87 -24.53
N PHE A 444 9.06 -6.05 -23.59
CA PHE A 444 8.65 -4.68 -23.88
C PHE A 444 9.83 -3.81 -24.35
N GLU A 445 10.99 -3.96 -23.74
CA GLU A 445 12.19 -3.23 -24.15
C GLU A 445 12.68 -3.67 -25.54
N ILE A 446 12.62 -4.97 -25.89
CA ILE A 446 12.91 -5.44 -27.25
C ILE A 446 11.94 -4.81 -28.26
N PHE A 447 10.64 -4.79 -27.96
CA PHE A 447 9.65 -4.12 -28.82
C PHE A 447 9.91 -2.63 -28.99
N HIS A 448 10.39 -1.96 -27.93
CA HIS A 448 10.80 -0.56 -28.04
C HIS A 448 12.07 -0.39 -28.91
N GLN A 449 12.98 -1.36 -28.94
CA GLN A 449 14.15 -1.35 -29.82
C GLN A 449 13.81 -1.53 -31.31
N TYR A 450 12.68 -2.16 -31.65
CA TYR A 450 12.19 -2.17 -33.04
C TYR A 450 11.89 -0.76 -33.56
N PHE A 451 11.42 0.12 -32.67
CA PHE A 451 10.95 1.46 -33.03
C PHE A 451 11.54 2.55 -32.11
N PRO A 452 12.87 2.78 -32.13
CA PRO A 452 13.55 3.62 -31.14
C PRO A 452 13.20 5.12 -31.23
N SER A 453 12.62 5.55 -32.36
CA SER A 453 12.15 6.92 -32.58
C SER A 453 10.70 7.16 -32.11
N ILE A 454 9.97 6.10 -31.74
CA ILE A 454 8.57 6.16 -31.33
C ILE A 454 8.51 6.19 -29.80
N ASP A 455 7.71 7.12 -29.26
CA ASP A 455 7.49 7.17 -27.82
C ASP A 455 6.64 5.98 -27.35
N VAL A 456 6.66 5.69 -26.04
CA VAL A 456 5.88 4.60 -25.44
C VAL A 456 4.41 4.65 -25.85
N TYR A 457 3.81 5.85 -25.97
CA TYR A 457 2.41 6.00 -26.35
C TYR A 457 2.12 5.67 -27.82
N GLY A 458 3.06 5.96 -28.72
CA GLY A 458 3.02 5.54 -30.12
C GLY A 458 3.18 4.04 -30.24
N LEU A 459 4.13 3.45 -29.51
CA LEU A 459 4.39 2.01 -29.50
C LEU A 459 3.13 1.22 -29.10
N LEU A 460 2.45 1.66 -28.04
CA LEU A 460 1.21 1.03 -27.54
C LEU A 460 0.02 1.08 -28.53
N ARG A 461 0.11 1.84 -29.62
CA ARG A 461 -0.95 1.99 -30.64
C ARG A 461 -0.66 1.25 -31.94
N MET A 462 0.56 0.76 -32.09
CA MET A 462 0.95 0.05 -33.30
C MET A 462 0.17 -1.26 -33.44
N PRO A 463 -0.04 -1.74 -34.69
CA PRO A 463 -0.61 -3.06 -34.93
C PRO A 463 0.16 -4.15 -34.18
N LEU A 464 -0.56 -5.08 -33.55
CA LEU A 464 0.06 -6.19 -32.81
C LEU A 464 0.84 -7.15 -33.73
N SER A 465 0.57 -7.13 -35.03
CA SER A 465 1.30 -7.89 -36.05
C SER A 465 2.80 -7.54 -36.09
N ASP A 466 3.15 -6.33 -35.68
CA ASP A 466 4.51 -5.80 -35.82
C ASP A 466 5.40 -6.20 -34.62
N PHE A 467 4.88 -7.03 -33.71
CA PHE A 467 5.51 -7.37 -32.43
C PHE A 467 5.64 -8.89 -32.25
N TYR A 468 6.75 -9.42 -32.75
CA TYR A 468 7.17 -10.80 -32.55
C TYR A 468 8.66 -10.86 -32.20
N ILE A 469 9.07 -11.85 -31.40
CA ILE A 469 10.47 -12.05 -31.01
C ILE A 469 10.79 -13.53 -31.19
N PRO A 470 11.80 -13.91 -31.99
CA PRO A 470 12.25 -15.30 -32.06
C PRO A 470 12.70 -15.79 -30.68
N LYS A 471 12.25 -16.99 -30.26
CA LYS A 471 12.54 -17.55 -28.93
C LYS A 471 14.04 -17.65 -28.65
N HIS A 472 14.83 -18.08 -29.62
CA HIS A 472 16.28 -18.22 -29.45
C HIS A 472 16.95 -16.87 -29.13
N TYR A 473 16.55 -15.80 -29.81
CA TYR A 473 17.04 -14.45 -29.55
C TYR A 473 16.57 -13.94 -28.17
N PHE A 474 15.33 -14.22 -27.81
CA PHE A 474 14.81 -13.85 -26.49
C PHE A 474 15.57 -14.55 -25.36
N LEU A 475 15.87 -15.85 -25.50
CA LEU A 475 16.62 -16.63 -24.51
C LEU A 475 18.06 -16.11 -24.34
N ASP A 476 18.75 -15.78 -25.43
CA ASP A 476 20.09 -15.16 -25.38
C ASP A 476 20.07 -13.85 -24.57
N LYS A 477 19.08 -12.98 -24.83
CA LYS A 477 18.90 -11.75 -24.05
C LYS A 477 18.46 -11.98 -22.62
N MET A 478 17.70 -13.05 -22.36
CA MET A 478 17.36 -13.45 -21.00
C MET A 478 18.60 -13.86 -20.21
N ASP A 479 19.54 -14.59 -20.80
CA ASP A 479 20.77 -15.00 -20.12
C ASP A 479 21.64 -13.78 -19.76
N ASP A 480 21.77 -12.81 -20.66
CA ASP A 480 22.43 -11.53 -20.40
C ASP A 480 21.75 -10.78 -19.24
N PHE A 481 20.43 -10.63 -19.33
CA PHE A 481 19.67 -9.88 -18.33
C PHE A 481 19.62 -10.58 -16.97
N LYS A 482 19.56 -11.91 -16.95
CA LYS A 482 19.64 -12.72 -15.74
C LYS A 482 20.97 -12.50 -15.02
N ARG A 483 22.11 -12.51 -15.74
CA ARG A 483 23.43 -12.23 -15.16
C ARG A 483 23.51 -10.84 -14.54
N LEU A 484 22.94 -9.84 -15.21
CA LEU A 484 22.84 -8.48 -14.66
C LEU A 484 22.03 -8.46 -13.36
N LEU A 485 20.86 -9.10 -13.35
CA LEU A 485 20.00 -9.18 -12.17
C LEU A 485 20.66 -9.92 -11.01
N MET A 486 21.42 -10.99 -11.27
CA MET A 486 22.17 -11.72 -10.25
C MET A 486 23.28 -10.84 -9.65
N GLY A 487 24.03 -10.10 -10.47
CA GLY A 487 25.03 -9.15 -9.96
C GLY A 487 24.40 -8.06 -9.08
N MET A 488 23.20 -7.58 -9.43
CA MET A 488 22.46 -6.62 -8.60
C MET A 488 21.95 -7.23 -7.28
N GLU A 489 21.64 -8.53 -7.25
CA GLU A 489 21.32 -9.23 -6.00
C GLU A 489 22.54 -9.37 -5.10
N ASP A 490 23.71 -9.70 -5.68
CA ASP A 490 24.99 -9.79 -4.95
C ASP A 490 25.38 -8.45 -4.33
N ASP A 491 25.13 -7.34 -5.03
CA ASP A 491 25.31 -5.97 -4.53
C ASP A 491 24.23 -5.53 -3.50
N GLY A 492 23.22 -6.36 -3.24
CA GLY A 492 22.11 -6.04 -2.33
C GLY A 492 21.15 -4.96 -2.85
N ALA A 493 21.14 -4.71 -4.16
CA ALA A 493 20.29 -3.70 -4.80
C ALA A 493 18.85 -4.18 -5.05
N LEU A 494 18.62 -5.50 -5.07
CA LEU A 494 17.34 -6.17 -5.21
C LEU A 494 17.41 -7.61 -4.66
N ARG A 495 16.32 -8.36 -4.72
CA ARG A 495 16.27 -9.79 -4.43
C ARG A 495 15.68 -10.55 -5.61
N LEU A 496 16.12 -11.77 -5.84
CA LEU A 496 15.56 -12.67 -6.85
C LEU A 496 14.75 -13.78 -6.18
N SER A 497 13.68 -14.17 -6.84
CA SER A 497 12.95 -15.38 -6.46
C SER A 497 13.76 -16.63 -6.79
N SER A 498 13.49 -17.73 -6.09
CA SER A 498 14.21 -19.00 -6.27
C SER A 498 14.21 -19.56 -7.70
N ILE A 499 13.26 -19.14 -8.55
CA ILE A 499 13.19 -19.57 -9.96
C ILE A 499 14.42 -19.15 -10.77
N PHE A 500 15.14 -18.11 -10.33
CA PHE A 500 16.36 -17.64 -10.98
C PHE A 500 17.53 -18.63 -10.82
N GLU A 501 17.42 -19.66 -9.98
CA GLU A 501 18.38 -20.77 -9.91
C GLU A 501 18.23 -21.74 -11.11
N CYS A 502 17.10 -21.72 -11.82
CA CYS A 502 16.81 -22.59 -12.97
C CYS A 502 17.38 -22.06 -14.30
N SER A 503 17.30 -22.86 -15.37
CA SER A 503 17.66 -22.42 -16.72
C SER A 503 16.69 -21.35 -17.26
N SER A 504 17.14 -20.56 -18.23
CA SER A 504 16.33 -19.49 -18.83
C SER A 504 15.07 -20.00 -19.53
N ASP A 505 15.10 -21.21 -20.11
CA ASP A 505 13.89 -21.88 -20.61
C ASP A 505 12.83 -22.07 -19.53
N VAL A 506 13.22 -22.58 -18.36
CA VAL A 506 12.30 -22.80 -17.23
C VAL A 506 11.76 -21.47 -16.70
N ILE A 507 12.61 -20.44 -16.62
CA ILE A 507 12.19 -19.09 -16.21
C ILE A 507 11.18 -18.51 -17.21
N LEU A 508 11.42 -18.71 -18.52
CA LEU A 508 10.55 -18.24 -19.58
C LEU A 508 9.17 -18.90 -19.53
N GLU A 509 9.14 -20.23 -19.42
CA GLU A 509 7.92 -21.02 -19.31
C GLU A 509 7.10 -20.60 -18.08
N ASP A 510 7.76 -20.53 -16.92
CA ASP A 510 7.14 -20.09 -15.66
C ASP A 510 6.56 -18.67 -15.77
N GLY A 511 7.32 -17.75 -16.36
CA GLY A 511 6.89 -16.36 -16.52
C GLY A 511 5.70 -16.22 -17.46
N ILE A 512 5.72 -16.85 -18.64
CA ILE A 512 4.64 -16.80 -19.62
C ILE A 512 3.37 -17.43 -19.03
N GLU A 513 3.52 -18.60 -18.42
CA GLU A 513 2.40 -19.29 -17.79
C GLU A 513 1.74 -18.40 -16.73
N LYS A 514 2.55 -17.85 -15.80
CA LYS A 514 2.03 -17.11 -14.65
C LYS A 514 1.49 -15.72 -14.99
N ILE A 515 2.10 -15.01 -15.94
CA ILE A 515 1.62 -13.68 -16.35
C ILE A 515 0.33 -13.77 -17.20
N GLY A 516 0.16 -14.89 -17.91
CA GLY A 516 -0.97 -15.18 -18.79
C GLY A 516 -2.23 -15.73 -18.09
N LEU A 517 -2.15 -16.12 -16.80
CA LEU A 517 -3.20 -16.89 -16.10
C LEU A 517 -4.61 -16.30 -16.13
N TYR A 518 -4.74 -14.98 -16.15
CA TYR A 518 -6.03 -14.32 -15.93
C TYR A 518 -6.52 -13.48 -17.11
N HIS A 519 -5.61 -13.01 -17.95
CA HIS A 519 -5.97 -12.01 -18.94
C HIS A 519 -6.48 -12.71 -20.19
N SER A 520 -7.73 -12.39 -20.57
CA SER A 520 -8.32 -12.93 -21.80
C SER A 520 -7.52 -12.59 -23.06
N ARG A 521 -6.67 -11.56 -22.99
CA ARG A 521 -5.60 -11.27 -23.95
C ARG A 521 -4.30 -11.34 -23.16
N THR A 522 -3.37 -12.18 -23.60
CA THR A 522 -2.16 -12.45 -22.83
C THR A 522 -1.14 -11.33 -23.00
N PRO A 523 -0.48 -10.88 -21.92
CA PRO A 523 0.59 -9.88 -22.03
C PRO A 523 1.74 -10.37 -22.90
N LEU A 524 2.03 -11.66 -22.81
CA LEU A 524 3.07 -12.34 -23.57
C LEU A 524 2.71 -13.82 -23.67
N ARG A 525 2.87 -14.42 -24.86
CA ARG A 525 2.68 -15.85 -25.11
C ARG A 525 3.64 -16.37 -26.16
N MET A 526 3.85 -17.68 -26.16
CA MET A 526 4.57 -18.39 -27.20
C MET A 526 3.61 -18.80 -28.34
N THR A 527 4.05 -18.72 -29.59
CA THR A 527 3.36 -19.28 -30.77
C THR A 527 3.79 -20.73 -31.01
N SER A 528 3.14 -21.43 -31.94
CA SER A 528 3.57 -22.75 -32.41
C SER A 528 4.92 -22.73 -33.10
N ASP A 529 5.28 -21.60 -33.68
CA ASP A 529 6.48 -21.41 -34.52
C ASP A 529 7.65 -20.80 -33.73
N ASP A 530 7.66 -20.94 -32.40
CA ASP A 530 8.70 -20.45 -31.50
C ASP A 530 8.94 -18.92 -31.53
N PHE A 531 7.86 -18.15 -31.67
CA PHE A 531 7.88 -16.70 -31.48
C PHE A 531 7.15 -16.25 -30.21
N LEU A 532 7.71 -15.27 -29.52
CA LEU A 532 7.01 -14.55 -28.45
C LEU A 532 6.23 -13.39 -29.05
N VAL A 533 4.94 -13.31 -28.71
CA VAL A 533 4.03 -12.26 -29.17
C VAL A 533 3.19 -11.73 -28.01
N SER A 534 2.66 -10.51 -28.16
CA SER A 534 1.75 -9.90 -27.20
C SER A 534 0.35 -9.72 -27.78
N ASP A 535 -0.69 -10.13 -27.05
CA ASP A 535 -2.07 -9.82 -27.43
C ASP A 535 -2.54 -8.48 -26.82
N ASP A 536 -1.75 -7.87 -25.94
CA ASP A 536 -2.08 -6.67 -25.17
C ASP A 536 -0.84 -5.91 -24.67
N LEU A 537 -0.33 -5.00 -25.50
CA LEU A 537 0.83 -4.17 -25.18
C LEU A 537 0.62 -3.24 -23.98
N GLU A 538 -0.61 -2.74 -23.75
CA GLU A 538 -0.90 -1.91 -22.57
C GLU A 538 -0.63 -2.71 -21.30
N LEU A 539 -1.07 -3.96 -21.30
CA LEU A 539 -0.93 -4.84 -20.17
C LEU A 539 0.50 -5.36 -20.01
N LEU A 540 1.20 -5.65 -21.11
CA LEU A 540 2.64 -5.94 -21.09
C LEU A 540 3.42 -4.77 -20.47
N TYR A 541 3.11 -3.52 -20.87
CA TYR A 541 3.73 -2.32 -20.32
C TYR A 541 3.47 -2.16 -18.81
N TYR A 542 2.27 -2.50 -18.33
CA TYR A 542 1.96 -2.51 -16.89
C TYR A 542 2.92 -3.43 -16.11
N TYR A 543 3.20 -4.62 -16.63
CA TYR A 543 4.10 -5.56 -15.97
C TYR A 543 5.59 -5.25 -16.18
N HIS A 544 5.96 -4.70 -17.33
CA HIS A 544 7.28 -4.09 -17.54
C HIS A 544 7.58 -3.06 -16.44
N ASN A 545 6.61 -2.22 -16.09
CA ASN A 545 6.80 -1.16 -15.09
C ASN A 545 7.10 -1.67 -13.67
N ARG A 546 6.90 -2.97 -13.38
CA ARG A 546 7.24 -3.56 -12.07
C ARG A 546 8.68 -3.36 -11.67
N ILE A 547 9.59 -3.35 -12.65
CA ILE A 547 11.04 -3.26 -12.41
C ILE A 547 11.69 -2.09 -13.16
N SER A 548 10.91 -1.21 -13.80
CA SER A 548 11.46 -0.05 -14.53
C SER A 548 12.13 0.99 -13.62
N MET A 549 11.91 0.92 -12.29
CA MET A 549 12.55 1.79 -11.30
C MET A 549 14.07 1.61 -11.14
N TYR A 550 14.62 0.52 -11.69
CA TYR A 550 16.06 0.25 -11.71
C TYR A 550 16.79 0.90 -12.89
N GLN A 551 16.05 1.34 -13.92
CA GLN A 551 16.62 2.02 -15.10
C GLN A 551 17.83 1.28 -15.67
N PHE A 552 17.65 -0.02 -15.97
CA PHE A 552 18.72 -0.87 -16.44
C PHE A 552 19.39 -0.26 -17.68
N LYS A 553 20.72 -0.10 -17.63
CA LYS A 553 21.52 0.41 -18.74
C LYS A 553 22.17 -0.75 -19.47
N ASN A 554 22.39 -0.58 -20.78
CA ASN A 554 23.20 -1.48 -21.60
C ASN A 554 22.67 -2.93 -21.72
N ILE A 555 21.34 -3.15 -21.67
CA ILE A 555 20.77 -4.47 -21.99
C ILE A 555 20.95 -4.80 -23.49
N PHE A 556 20.87 -3.77 -24.35
CA PHE A 556 20.95 -3.92 -25.80
C PHE A 556 22.21 -3.24 -26.34
N THR A 557 22.85 -3.92 -27.29
CA THR A 557 24.02 -3.44 -28.03
C THR A 557 23.62 -2.89 -29.40
N THR A 558 24.51 -2.16 -30.07
CA THR A 558 24.29 -1.70 -31.46
C THR A 558 24.12 -2.85 -32.45
N LYS A 559 24.68 -4.04 -32.14
CA LYS A 559 24.52 -5.26 -32.95
C LYS A 559 23.08 -5.79 -32.87
N ASP A 560 22.46 -5.68 -31.70
CA ASP A 560 21.08 -6.12 -31.47
C ASP A 560 20.10 -5.30 -32.30
N GLN A 561 20.30 -3.99 -32.40
CA GLN A 561 19.46 -3.11 -33.24
C GLN A 561 19.49 -3.51 -34.72
N ARG A 562 20.67 -3.92 -35.24
CA ARG A 562 20.80 -4.40 -36.62
C ARG A 562 20.14 -5.75 -36.83
N LEU A 563 20.31 -6.68 -35.88
CA LEU A 563 19.68 -7.99 -35.95
C LEU A 563 18.14 -7.89 -35.92
N LEU A 564 17.61 -7.03 -35.05
CA LEU A 564 16.18 -6.76 -34.92
C LEU A 564 15.60 -6.10 -36.18
N GLN A 565 16.34 -5.20 -36.82
CA GLN A 565 15.93 -4.60 -38.10
C GLN A 565 15.93 -5.62 -39.25
N ASN A 566 16.89 -6.55 -39.28
CA ASN A 566 16.91 -7.62 -40.28
C ASN A 566 15.73 -8.59 -40.08
N ILE A 567 15.37 -8.90 -38.83
CA ILE A 567 14.20 -9.74 -38.52
C ILE A 567 12.91 -9.11 -39.07
N LEU A 568 12.74 -7.78 -38.96
CA LEU A 568 11.59 -7.06 -39.52
C LEU A 568 11.59 -7.00 -41.06
N GLN A 569 12.76 -7.15 -41.71
CA GLN A 569 12.91 -7.07 -43.16
C GLN A 569 12.84 -8.44 -43.87
N GLU A 570 13.07 -9.55 -43.16
CA GLU A 570 12.99 -10.91 -43.72
C GLU A 570 11.53 -11.41 -43.90
N GLU A 571 10.52 -10.65 -43.45
CA GLU A 571 9.08 -10.94 -43.64
C GLU A 571 8.37 -10.09 -44.72
N GLU A 572 9.04 -9.11 -45.34
CA GLU A 572 8.57 -8.44 -46.59
C GLU A 572 8.97 -9.24 -47.83
#